data_AF-A0A7W1QW80-F1
#
_entry.id   AF-A0A7W1QW80-F1
#
_cell.length_a   1.000
_cell.length_b   1.000
_cell.length_c   1.000
_cell.angle_alpha   90.00
_cell.angle_beta   90.00
_cell.angle_gamma   90.00
#
_symmetry.space_group_name_H-M   'P 1'
#
loop_
_entity.id
_entity.type
_entity.pdbx_description
1 polymer ?
#
loop_
_entity_poly.entity_id
_entity_poly.type
_entity_poly.pdbx_seq_one_letter_code
_entity_poly.pdbx_strand_id
1 'polypeptide(L)'
;MSDSRRLRSSLFIVLSLSLCCTIALAAKDAAERYGRVPANADGIGKTYMGRQIAHVMGWQGAAWLERQEREREERSDLLLPVLALKPGTVVADIGAGTGYYSRRIADLVGASGKVY
;
A
#
# COMPACT_ATOMS: atom_id res chain seq x y z
N MET A 1 6.59 53.44 -23.32
CA MET A 1 5.68 52.33 -23.73
C MET A 1 6.38 51.07 -24.29
N SER A 2 7.69 51.12 -24.59
CA SER A 2 8.50 49.98 -25.08
C SER A 2 9.12 49.15 -23.92
N ASP A 3 9.52 49.83 -22.85
CA ASP A 3 10.25 49.26 -21.71
C ASP A 3 9.41 48.29 -20.86
N SER A 4 8.15 48.65 -20.57
CA SER A 4 7.21 47.78 -19.83
C SER A 4 6.82 46.51 -20.60
N ARG A 5 6.93 46.50 -21.93
CA ARG A 5 6.73 45.28 -22.73
C ARG A 5 7.94 44.36 -22.63
N ARG A 6 9.15 44.93 -22.71
CA ARG A 6 10.42 44.19 -22.51
C ARG A 6 10.48 43.55 -21.13
N LEU A 7 10.12 44.29 -20.08
CA LEU A 7 10.08 43.78 -18.70
C LEU A 7 9.07 42.63 -18.53
N ARG A 8 7.86 42.75 -19.13
CA ARG A 8 6.85 41.67 -19.11
C ARG A 8 7.33 40.44 -19.87
N SER A 9 7.91 40.61 -21.06
CA SER A 9 8.47 39.50 -21.85
C SER A 9 9.58 38.77 -21.11
N SER A 10 10.50 39.51 -20.48
CA SER A 10 11.57 38.93 -19.65
C SER A 10 11.00 38.19 -18.43
N LEU A 11 9.99 38.74 -17.75
CA LEU A 11 9.34 38.08 -16.61
C LEU A 11 8.63 36.79 -17.02
N PHE A 12 7.94 36.77 -18.17
CA PHE A 12 7.32 35.56 -18.71
C PHE A 12 8.34 34.48 -19.06
N ILE A 13 9.50 34.86 -19.61
CA ILE A 13 10.59 33.91 -19.92
C ILE A 13 11.20 33.34 -18.64
N VAL A 14 11.44 34.17 -17.62
CA VAL A 14 11.99 33.68 -16.34
C VAL A 14 11.01 32.74 -15.65
N LEU A 15 9.71 33.07 -15.64
CA LEU A 15 8.69 32.25 -15.02
C LEU A 15 8.50 30.91 -15.77
N SER A 16 8.52 30.93 -17.09
CA SER A 16 8.41 29.70 -17.89
C SER A 16 9.64 28.81 -17.75
N LEU A 17 10.83 29.39 -17.67
CA LEU A 17 12.07 28.64 -17.44
C LEU A 17 12.12 28.04 -16.03
N SER A 18 11.69 28.78 -15.01
CA SER A 18 11.56 28.28 -13.65
C SER A 18 10.55 27.14 -13.55
N LEU A 19 9.40 27.25 -14.21
CA LEU A 19 8.39 26.19 -14.24
C LEU A 19 8.89 24.94 -14.98
N CYS A 20 9.63 25.13 -16.09
CA CYS A 20 10.27 24.03 -16.80
C CYS A 20 11.30 23.31 -15.92
N CYS A 21 12.10 24.06 -15.17
CA CYS A 21 13.12 23.51 -14.27
C CYS A 21 12.50 22.70 -13.12
N THR A 22 11.41 23.18 -12.50
CA THR A 22 10.71 22.42 -11.44
C THR A 22 10.07 21.14 -11.97
N ILE A 23 9.47 21.16 -13.16
CA ILE A 23 8.95 19.95 -13.81
C ILE A 23 10.07 18.94 -14.09
N ALA A 24 11.23 19.40 -14.57
CA ALA A 24 12.37 18.54 -14.87
C ALA A 24 12.95 17.88 -13.60
N LEU A 25 13.09 18.64 -12.49
CA LEU A 25 13.55 18.09 -11.22
C LEU A 25 12.59 17.03 -10.66
N ALA A 26 11.27 17.28 -10.70
CA ALA A 26 10.28 16.32 -10.23
C ALA A 26 10.29 15.02 -11.05
N ALA A 27 10.48 15.11 -12.37
CA ALA A 27 10.59 13.94 -13.24
C ALA A 27 11.85 13.12 -12.94
N LYS A 28 12.98 13.78 -12.63
CA LYS A 28 14.23 13.10 -12.25
C LYS A 28 14.08 12.32 -10.93
N ASP A 29 13.48 12.93 -9.92
CA ASP A 29 13.24 12.28 -8.62
C ASP A 29 12.30 11.06 -8.77
N ALA A 30 11.26 11.17 -9.60
CA ALA A 30 10.41 10.04 -9.93
C ALA A 30 11.15 8.90 -10.65
N ALA A 31 12.09 9.22 -11.55
CA ALA A 31 12.92 8.25 -12.26
C ALA A 31 13.99 7.58 -11.38
N GLU A 32 14.48 8.25 -10.33
CA GLU A 32 15.35 7.64 -9.32
C GLU A 32 14.56 6.68 -8.41
N ARG A 33 13.28 6.99 -8.13
CA ARG A 33 12.42 6.13 -7.30
C ARG A 33 11.87 4.93 -8.07
N TYR A 34 11.47 5.09 -9.33
CA TYR A 34 10.89 4.01 -10.12
C TYR A 34 11.79 3.64 -11.30
N GLY A 35 12.08 2.35 -11.42
CA GLY A 35 12.89 1.82 -12.52
C GLY A 35 12.30 0.57 -13.15
N ARG A 36 13.05 0.00 -14.09
CA ARG A 36 12.77 -1.29 -14.72
C ARG A 36 14.00 -2.17 -14.71
N VAL A 37 13.77 -3.46 -14.52
CA VAL A 37 14.77 -4.53 -14.58
C VAL A 37 14.12 -5.73 -15.27
N PRO A 38 14.88 -6.71 -15.79
CA PRO A 38 14.30 -7.97 -16.24
C PRO A 38 13.42 -8.59 -15.15
N ALA A 39 12.21 -9.01 -15.51
CA ALA A 39 11.35 -9.75 -14.59
C ALA A 39 12.02 -11.07 -14.16
N ASN A 40 11.78 -11.48 -12.93
CA ASN A 40 12.18 -12.80 -12.42
C ASN A 40 10.95 -13.51 -11.85
N ALA A 41 11.12 -14.71 -11.30
CA ALA A 41 10.02 -15.50 -10.76
C ALA A 41 9.22 -14.75 -9.67
N ASP A 42 9.87 -13.86 -8.92
CA ASP A 42 9.29 -13.16 -7.78
C ASP A 42 8.82 -11.75 -8.12
N GLY A 43 9.12 -11.21 -9.31
CA GLY A 43 9.07 -9.79 -9.58
C GLY A 43 8.61 -9.38 -10.98
N ILE A 44 7.80 -8.32 -11.04
CA ILE A 44 7.09 -7.88 -12.26
C ILE A 44 7.94 -7.00 -13.21
N GLY A 45 9.26 -6.99 -13.05
CA GLY A 45 10.15 -6.16 -13.88
C GLY A 45 10.12 -4.64 -13.60
N LYS A 46 9.35 -4.20 -12.61
CA LYS A 46 9.35 -2.81 -12.12
C LYS A 46 10.11 -2.73 -10.80
N THR A 47 10.84 -1.64 -10.56
CA THR A 47 11.51 -1.39 -9.28
C THR A 47 10.94 -0.15 -8.59
N TYR A 48 10.97 -0.17 -7.27
CA TYR A 48 10.74 0.99 -6.42
C TYR A 48 11.90 1.10 -5.42
N MET A 49 12.59 2.24 -5.40
CA MET A 49 13.77 2.51 -4.58
C MET A 49 14.82 1.39 -4.65
N GLY A 50 15.12 0.93 -5.87
CA GLY A 50 16.11 -0.14 -6.11
C GLY A 50 15.63 -1.56 -5.84
N ARG A 51 14.44 -1.77 -5.25
CA ARG A 51 13.85 -3.11 -5.03
C ARG A 51 12.87 -3.46 -6.12
N GLN A 52 12.95 -4.67 -6.67
CA GLN A 52 11.94 -5.15 -7.61
C GLN A 52 10.59 -5.36 -6.92
N ILE A 53 9.53 -4.88 -7.55
CA ILE A 53 8.15 -5.01 -7.08
C ILE A 53 7.70 -6.46 -7.32
N ALA A 54 7.16 -7.07 -6.27
CA ALA A 54 6.69 -8.45 -6.31
C ALA A 54 5.36 -8.61 -7.07
N HIS A 55 5.02 -9.84 -7.44
CA HIS A 55 3.66 -10.17 -7.86
C HIS A 55 2.65 -9.92 -6.73
N VAL A 56 1.42 -9.55 -7.10
CA VAL A 56 0.31 -9.52 -6.14
C VAL A 56 -0.13 -10.95 -5.84
N MET A 57 -0.38 -11.25 -4.57
CA MET A 57 -1.01 -12.51 -4.19
C MET A 57 -2.51 -12.42 -4.52
N GLY A 58 -2.93 -13.14 -5.55
CA GLY A 58 -4.34 -13.30 -5.89
C GLY A 58 -5.04 -14.34 -4.99
N TRP A 59 -6.32 -14.56 -5.23
CA TRP A 59 -7.12 -15.57 -4.52
C TRP A 59 -6.56 -17.00 -4.68
N GLN A 60 -5.78 -17.26 -5.72
CA GLN A 60 -5.10 -18.54 -5.93
C GLN A 60 -4.10 -18.88 -4.80
N GLY A 61 -3.56 -17.86 -4.12
CA GLY A 61 -2.69 -18.04 -2.96
C GLY A 61 -3.43 -18.18 -1.63
N ALA A 62 -4.76 -18.16 -1.63
CA ALA A 62 -5.56 -18.09 -0.40
C ALA A 62 -5.30 -19.25 0.58
N ALA A 63 -4.92 -20.43 0.09
CA ALA A 63 -4.56 -21.57 0.94
C ALA A 63 -3.39 -21.25 1.90
N TRP A 64 -2.48 -20.35 1.51
CA TRP A 64 -1.41 -19.86 2.38
C TRP A 64 -1.95 -19.18 3.66
N LEU A 65 -3.13 -18.57 3.59
CA LEU A 65 -3.76 -17.92 4.73
C LEU A 65 -4.33 -18.91 5.77
N GLU A 66 -4.42 -20.19 5.43
CA GLU A 66 -4.92 -21.25 6.32
C GLU A 66 -3.80 -22.26 6.68
N ARG A 67 -2.54 -21.95 6.33
CA ARG A 67 -1.39 -22.82 6.60
C ARG A 67 -1.25 -23.15 8.10
N GLN A 68 -0.82 -24.37 8.41
CA GLN A 68 -0.82 -24.89 9.78
C GLN A 68 0.18 -24.13 10.68
N GLU A 69 1.30 -23.71 10.12
CA GLU A 69 2.38 -23.03 10.84
C GLU A 69 2.00 -21.63 11.31
N ARG A 70 0.90 -21.06 10.79
CA ARG A 70 0.44 -19.70 11.10
C ARG A 70 0.20 -19.51 12.59
N GLU A 71 -0.44 -20.45 13.26
CA GLU A 71 -0.70 -20.32 14.70
C GLU A 71 0.61 -20.14 15.49
N ARG A 72 1.63 -20.94 15.16
CA ARG A 72 2.95 -20.89 15.80
C ARG A 72 3.71 -19.61 15.47
N GLU A 73 3.68 -19.19 14.21
CA GLU A 73 4.48 -18.06 13.71
C GLU A 73 3.85 -16.70 14.01
N GLU A 74 2.53 -16.59 13.88
CA GLU A 74 1.78 -15.34 14.04
C GLU A 74 1.17 -15.21 15.45
N ARG A 75 1.30 -16.25 16.30
CA ARG A 75 0.83 -16.28 17.71
C ARG A 75 -0.62 -15.85 17.87
N SER A 76 -1.49 -16.45 17.05
CA SER A 76 -2.95 -16.23 17.10
C SER A 76 -3.55 -16.51 18.48
N ASP A 77 -2.94 -17.42 19.24
CA ASP A 77 -3.26 -17.74 20.64
C ASP A 77 -3.12 -16.54 21.57
N LEU A 78 -2.18 -15.63 21.29
CA LEU A 78 -1.96 -14.40 22.05
C LEU A 78 -2.74 -13.21 21.48
N LEU A 79 -2.87 -13.15 20.15
CA LEU A 79 -3.52 -12.03 19.47
C LEU A 79 -4.98 -11.85 19.94
N LEU A 80 -5.78 -12.91 19.89
CA LEU A 80 -7.22 -12.83 20.14
C LEU A 80 -7.57 -12.39 21.57
N PRO A 81 -6.92 -12.90 22.64
CA PRO A 81 -7.12 -12.39 23.99
C PRO A 81 -6.79 -10.90 24.15
N VAL A 82 -5.72 -10.42 23.51
CA VAL A 82 -5.26 -9.02 23.63
C VAL A 82 -6.24 -8.03 23.00
N LEU A 83 -7.02 -8.47 22.00
CA LEU A 83 -8.10 -7.65 21.43
C LEU A 83 -9.21 -7.33 22.45
N ALA A 84 -9.27 -8.03 23.59
CA ALA A 84 -10.21 -7.82 24.69
C ALA A 84 -11.69 -7.73 24.22
N LEU A 85 -12.02 -8.55 23.21
CA LEU A 85 -13.35 -8.61 22.62
C LEU A 85 -14.38 -9.06 23.65
N LYS A 86 -15.54 -8.43 23.64
CA LYS A 86 -16.66 -8.77 24.51
C LYS A 86 -17.82 -9.33 23.69
N PRO A 87 -18.66 -10.21 24.26
CA PRO A 87 -19.91 -10.59 23.63
C PRO A 87 -20.72 -9.35 23.24
N GLY A 88 -21.30 -9.34 22.04
CA GLY A 88 -22.03 -8.19 21.51
C GLY A 88 -21.19 -7.18 20.72
N THR A 89 -19.86 -7.32 20.68
CA THR A 89 -19.00 -6.37 19.96
C THR A 89 -19.25 -6.46 18.45
N VAL A 90 -19.27 -5.29 17.79
CA VAL A 90 -19.29 -5.17 16.33
C VAL A 90 -17.86 -4.91 15.85
N VAL A 91 -17.33 -5.78 15.00
CA VAL A 91 -15.93 -5.77 14.52
C VAL A 91 -15.92 -5.67 13.00
N ALA A 92 -14.96 -4.93 12.44
CA ALA A 92 -14.63 -4.95 11.02
C ALA A 92 -13.27 -5.63 10.82
N ASP A 93 -13.23 -6.72 10.07
CA ASP A 93 -12.00 -7.47 9.75
C ASP A 93 -11.49 -7.07 8.36
N ILE A 94 -10.73 -5.97 8.34
CA ILE A 94 -10.23 -5.39 7.08
C ILE A 94 -9.13 -6.28 6.50
N GLY A 95 -9.38 -6.84 5.32
CA GLY A 95 -8.47 -7.79 4.69
C GLY A 95 -8.59 -9.20 5.25
N ALA A 96 -9.80 -9.60 5.68
CA ALA A 96 -10.13 -10.92 6.23
C ALA A 96 -9.60 -12.13 5.42
N GLY A 97 -9.39 -11.96 4.12
CA GLY A 97 -8.88 -13.02 3.24
C GLY A 97 -9.83 -14.21 3.22
N THR A 98 -9.35 -15.39 3.64
CA THR A 98 -10.19 -16.60 3.80
C THR A 98 -11.11 -16.57 5.01
N GLY A 99 -10.99 -15.56 5.89
CA GLY A 99 -11.76 -15.42 7.13
C GLY A 99 -11.17 -16.15 8.33
N TYR A 100 -9.86 -16.46 8.31
CA TYR A 100 -9.16 -17.17 9.39
C TYR A 100 -9.41 -16.53 10.76
N TYR A 101 -9.30 -15.20 10.86
CA TYR A 101 -9.58 -14.46 12.09
C TYR A 101 -11.06 -14.13 12.25
N SER A 102 -11.78 -13.80 11.17
CA SER A 102 -13.20 -13.45 11.26
C SER A 102 -14.03 -14.53 11.96
N ARG A 103 -13.78 -15.82 11.66
CA ARG A 103 -14.45 -16.95 12.33
C ARG A 103 -14.14 -17.02 13.82
N ARG A 104 -12.86 -16.88 14.19
CA ARG A 104 -12.42 -16.92 15.59
C ARG A 104 -12.92 -15.72 16.39
N ILE A 105 -12.99 -14.55 15.76
CA ILE A 105 -13.57 -13.33 16.35
C ILE A 105 -15.08 -13.52 16.51
N ALA A 106 -15.77 -14.12 15.53
CA ALA A 106 -17.21 -14.40 15.61
C ALA A 106 -17.54 -15.27 16.83
N ASP A 107 -16.73 -16.29 17.12
CA ASP A 107 -16.89 -17.13 18.32
C ASP A 107 -16.78 -16.32 19.62
N LEU A 108 -15.90 -15.31 19.67
CA LEU A 108 -15.67 -14.46 20.85
C LEU A 108 -16.76 -13.40 21.05
N VAL A 109 -17.24 -12.77 19.98
CA VAL A 109 -18.30 -11.76 20.07
C VAL A 109 -19.70 -12.38 20.21
N GLY A 110 -19.84 -13.65 19.86
CA GLY A 110 -21.06 -14.43 20.06
C GLY A 110 -22.27 -13.95 19.24
N ALA A 111 -23.43 -14.57 19.50
CA ALA A 111 -24.65 -14.35 18.72
C ALA A 111 -25.22 -12.92 18.81
N SER A 112 -24.88 -12.16 19.85
CA SER A 112 -25.25 -10.75 19.99
C SER A 112 -24.29 -9.80 19.28
N GLY A 113 -23.12 -10.28 18.86
CA GLY A 113 -22.11 -9.50 18.15
C GLY A 113 -22.18 -9.67 16.64
N LYS A 114 -21.27 -8.99 15.93
CA LYS A 114 -21.18 -9.10 14.47
C LYS A 114 -19.77 -8.82 13.97
N VAL A 115 -19.34 -9.58 12.97
CA VAL A 115 -18.09 -9.35 12.23
C VAL A 115 -18.46 -8.97 10.80
N TYR A 116 -17.86 -7.88 10.30
CA TYR A 116 -18.00 -7.37 8.93
C TYR A 116 -16.72 -7.60 8.13
#